data_AF-A0A1K1PH51-F1
#
_entry.id   AF-A0A1K1PH51-F1
#
_cell.length_a   1.000
_cell.length_b   1.000
_cell.length_c   1.000
_cell.angle_alpha   90.00
_cell.angle_beta   90.00
_cell.angle_gamma   90.00
#
_symmetry.space_group_name_H-M   'P 1'
#
loop_
_entity.id
_entity.type
_entity.pdbx_description
1 polymer ?
#
loop_
_entity_poly.entity_id
_entity_poly.type
_entity_poly.pdbx_seq_one_letter_code
_entity_poly.pdbx_strand_id
1 'polypeptide(L)'
;MFKVGYHEGLVDASVWLAVQDKKAHNKRIPNNANANHSWLTGFLKCGHCGYHLEIHYYDNAKSGKRYRYLRDSGAYRKEGCVKKFLKTRPEEVESAVEQAMRDRIDQLVIAKRSADAPDADTEALRVEIIKIDEEIRKLMKKLGDADTVLFEYIQNTVNELHEQKAAL
;
A
#
# COMPACT_ATOMS: atom_id res chain seq x y z
N MET A 1 0.57 -2.00 -27.22
CA MET A 1 0.81 -0.78 -28.03
C MET A 1 0.08 0.37 -27.35
N PHE A 2 0.80 1.31 -26.74
CA PHE A 2 0.21 2.50 -26.11
C PHE A 2 0.03 3.57 -27.19
N LYS A 3 -1.19 4.11 -27.34
CA LYS A 3 -1.46 5.22 -28.27
C LYS A 3 -1.40 6.52 -27.49
N VAL A 4 -0.49 7.41 -27.86
CA VAL A 4 -0.38 8.76 -27.30
C VAL A 4 -1.06 9.73 -28.27
N GLY A 5 -1.98 10.55 -27.76
CA GLY A 5 -2.62 11.61 -28.54
C GLY A 5 -1.73 12.84 -28.66
N TYR A 6 -1.89 13.62 -29.73
CA TYR A 6 -1.14 14.87 -29.96
C TYR A 6 -1.71 16.09 -29.21
N HIS A 7 -2.81 15.91 -28.48
CA HIS A 7 -3.40 16.99 -27.69
C HIS A 7 -2.73 17.07 -26.31
N GLU A 8 -2.70 18.27 -25.74
CA GLU A 8 -2.27 18.46 -24.37
C GLU A 8 -3.19 17.66 -23.42
N GLY A 9 -2.57 16.98 -22.44
CA GLY A 9 -3.30 16.23 -21.44
C GLY A 9 -3.96 17.19 -20.44
N LEU A 10 -5.24 16.96 -20.13
CA LEU A 10 -5.96 17.77 -19.12
C LEU A 10 -5.41 17.56 -17.70
N VAL A 11 -4.78 16.42 -17.45
CA VAL A 11 -4.25 16.02 -16.14
C VAL A 11 -2.88 15.38 -16.36
N ASP A 12 -1.94 15.63 -15.45
CA ASP A 12 -0.62 15.00 -15.46
C ASP A 12 -0.73 13.47 -15.50
N ALA A 13 0.11 12.84 -16.32
CA ALA A 13 0.12 11.39 -16.49
C ALA A 13 0.35 10.65 -15.16
N SER A 14 1.20 11.19 -14.28
CA SER A 14 1.47 10.63 -12.95
C SER A 14 0.21 10.62 -12.06
N VAL A 15 -0.55 11.72 -12.05
CA VAL A 15 -1.81 11.84 -11.31
C VAL A 15 -2.85 10.90 -11.88
N TRP A 16 -2.98 10.84 -13.20
CA TRP A 16 -3.92 9.94 -13.87
C TRP A 16 -3.66 8.47 -13.51
N LEU A 17 -2.40 8.03 -13.60
CA LEU A 17 -2.02 6.65 -13.28
C LEU A 17 -2.25 6.32 -11.80
N ALA A 18 -1.92 7.24 -10.89
CA ALA A 18 -2.18 7.06 -9.46
C ALA A 18 -3.69 6.89 -9.15
N VAL A 19 -4.55 7.63 -9.85
CA VAL A 19 -6.02 7.49 -9.72
C VAL A 19 -6.51 6.16 -10.27
N GLN A 20 -6.01 5.72 -11.43
CA GLN A 20 -6.38 4.42 -12.00
C GLN A 20 -5.97 3.27 -11.09
N ASP A 21 -4.75 3.33 -10.53
CA ASP A 21 -4.25 2.35 -9.57
C ASP A 21 -5.12 2.30 -8.30
N LYS A 22 -5.41 3.47 -7.71
CA LYS A 22 -6.30 3.57 -6.56
C LYS A 22 -7.68 2.99 -6.84
N LYS A 23 -8.23 3.23 -8.04
CA LYS A 23 -9.53 2.71 -8.47
C LYS A 23 -9.51 1.19 -8.61
N ALA A 24 -8.47 0.63 -9.23
CA ALA A 24 -8.32 -0.81 -9.43
C ALA A 24 -8.22 -1.57 -8.09
N HIS A 25 -7.57 -0.97 -7.10
CA HIS A 25 -7.38 -1.56 -5.76
C HIS A 25 -8.47 -1.21 -4.76
N ASN A 26 -9.50 -0.46 -5.16
CA ASN A 26 -10.59 -0.05 -4.28
C ASN A 26 -11.54 -1.23 -3.98
N LYS A 27 -11.15 -2.10 -3.04
CA LYS A 27 -12.08 -3.06 -2.45
C LYS A 27 -13.05 -2.28 -1.57
N ARG A 28 -14.36 -2.31 -1.92
CA ARG A 28 -15.42 -1.73 -1.08
C ARG A 28 -15.31 -2.30 0.33
N ILE A 29 -14.82 -1.50 1.27
CA ILE A 29 -14.95 -1.78 2.69
C ILE A 29 -16.43 -1.50 3.02
N PRO A 30 -17.18 -2.49 3.53
CA PRO A 30 -18.58 -2.26 3.89
C PRO A 30 -18.63 -1.14 4.93
N ASN A 31 -19.49 -0.15 4.68
CA ASN A 31 -19.72 0.91 5.63
C ASN A 31 -20.54 0.33 6.79
N ASN A 32 -19.88 0.01 7.91
CA ASN A 32 -20.52 -0.38 9.16
C ASN A 32 -21.16 0.85 9.83
N ALA A 33 -22.00 1.57 9.09
CA ALA A 33 -22.43 2.95 9.31
C ALA A 33 -23.16 3.23 10.64
N ASN A 34 -23.29 2.26 11.53
CA ASN A 34 -23.87 2.38 12.87
C ASN A 34 -23.30 1.27 13.77
N ALA A 35 -21.98 1.16 13.88
CA ALA A 35 -21.31 0.21 14.77
C ALA A 35 -21.51 0.62 16.25
N ASN A 36 -22.76 0.63 16.71
CA ASN A 36 -23.18 1.11 18.03
C ASN A 36 -22.63 0.25 19.19
N HIS A 37 -21.95 -0.85 18.88
CA HIS A 37 -21.61 -1.89 19.84
C HIS A 37 -20.12 -2.30 19.84
N SER A 38 -19.43 -2.25 18.69
CA SER A 38 -17.97 -2.40 18.52
C SER A 38 -17.51 -2.06 17.10
N TRP A 39 -16.30 -1.51 16.98
CA TRP A 39 -15.62 -1.30 15.70
C TRP A 39 -15.21 -2.60 14.98
N LEU A 40 -15.29 -3.75 15.66
CA LEU A 40 -15.07 -5.09 15.09
C LEU A 40 -16.34 -5.75 14.53
N THR A 41 -17.47 -5.04 14.53
CA THR A 41 -18.74 -5.56 13.98
C THR A 41 -18.53 -6.04 12.54
N GLY A 42 -19.02 -7.25 12.22
CA GLY A 42 -18.89 -7.83 10.88
C GLY A 42 -17.54 -8.53 10.61
N PHE A 43 -16.52 -8.31 11.43
CA PHE A 43 -15.21 -8.97 11.30
C PHE A 43 -15.08 -10.22 12.18
N LEU A 44 -15.80 -10.27 13.30
CA LEU A 44 -15.70 -11.36 14.26
C LEU A 44 -16.44 -12.62 13.78
N LYS A 45 -15.75 -13.76 13.83
CA LYS A 45 -16.28 -15.10 13.52
C LYS A 45 -15.99 -16.08 14.66
N CYS A 46 -16.88 -17.04 14.85
CA CYS A 46 -16.69 -18.14 15.76
C CYS A 46 -15.67 -19.14 15.18
N GLY A 47 -14.60 -19.43 15.93
CA GLY A 47 -13.59 -20.41 15.52
C GLY A 47 -14.09 -21.85 15.41
N HIS A 48 -15.26 -22.17 15.99
CA HIS A 48 -15.86 -23.51 15.91
C HIS A 48 -16.80 -23.65 14.72
N CYS A 49 -17.82 -22.80 14.61
CA CYS A 49 -18.87 -22.93 13.59
C CYS A 49 -18.69 -22.00 12.37
N GLY A 50 -17.74 -21.07 12.39
CA GLY A 50 -17.49 -20.11 11.31
C GLY A 50 -18.54 -19.01 11.14
N TYR A 51 -19.64 -19.03 11.90
CA TYR A 51 -20.66 -17.98 11.88
C TYR A 51 -20.18 -16.69 12.57
N HIS A 52 -20.88 -15.58 12.33
CA HIS A 52 -20.49 -14.30 12.89
C HIS A 52 -20.79 -14.20 14.39
N LEU A 53 -19.94 -13.44 15.08
CA LEU A 53 -20.20 -13.07 16.47
C LEU A 53 -20.87 -11.70 16.52
N GLU A 54 -21.86 -11.58 17.39
CA GLU A 54 -22.60 -10.35 17.67
C GLU A 54 -22.27 -9.87 19.08
N ILE A 55 -22.33 -8.55 19.31
CA ILE A 55 -22.27 -8.01 20.67
C ILE A 55 -23.67 -7.90 21.23
N HIS A 56 -23.86 -8.54 22.38
CA HIS A 56 -25.12 -8.54 23.12
C HIS A 56 -24.92 -7.88 24.47
N TYR A 57 -25.88 -7.04 24.86
CA TYR A 57 -25.90 -6.39 26.17
C TYR A 57 -26.72 -7.19 27.17
N TYR A 58 -26.30 -7.14 28.43
CA TYR A 58 -27.08 -7.66 29.54
C TYR A 58 -27.11 -6.62 30.66
N ASP A 59 -28.31 -6.19 31.02
CA ASP A 59 -28.54 -5.25 32.10
C ASP A 59 -28.79 -5.99 33.39
N ASN A 60 -27.92 -5.78 34.37
CA ASN A 60 -28.12 -6.30 35.71
C ASN A 60 -28.98 -5.32 36.50
N ALA A 61 -30.27 -5.65 36.65
CA ALA A 61 -31.24 -4.83 37.39
C ALA A 61 -30.86 -4.58 38.86
N LYS A 62 -30.12 -5.50 39.50
CA LYS A 62 -29.70 -5.34 40.91
C LYS A 62 -28.53 -4.38 41.07
N SER A 63 -27.57 -4.40 40.14
CA SER A 63 -26.38 -3.54 40.23
C SER A 63 -26.45 -2.29 39.37
N GLY A 64 -27.48 -2.13 38.52
CA GLY A 64 -27.59 -1.08 37.52
C GLY A 64 -26.49 -1.11 36.45
N LYS A 65 -25.72 -2.21 36.35
CA LYS A 65 -24.59 -2.31 35.43
C LYS A 65 -25.00 -3.00 34.14
N ARG A 66 -24.53 -2.47 33.02
CA ARG A 66 -24.67 -3.06 31.68
C ARG A 66 -23.38 -3.79 31.31
N TYR A 67 -23.50 -5.06 30.94
CA TYR A 67 -22.37 -5.91 30.52
C TYR A 67 -22.47 -6.23 29.04
N ARG A 68 -21.33 -6.27 28.34
CA ARG A 68 -21.24 -6.72 26.95
C ARG A 68 -20.74 -8.17 26.87
N TYR A 69 -21.27 -8.92 25.92
CA TYR A 69 -20.91 -10.32 25.65
C TYR A 69 -20.83 -10.57 24.14
N LEU A 70 -19.96 -11.49 23.74
CA LEU A 70 -19.95 -12.05 22.39
C LEU A 70 -20.95 -13.20 22.32
N ARG A 71 -21.93 -13.08 21.42
CA ARG A 71 -22.97 -14.08 21.13
C ARG A 71 -22.70 -14.70 19.77
N ASP A 72 -22.73 -16.02 19.71
CA ASP A 72 -22.60 -16.76 18.45
C ASP A 72 -23.96 -16.91 17.77
N SER A 73 -24.09 -16.39 16.55
CA SER A 73 -25.32 -16.52 15.76
C SER A 73 -25.54 -17.96 15.25
N GLY A 74 -24.47 -18.74 15.11
CA GLY A 74 -24.53 -20.16 14.73
C GLY A 74 -25.26 -21.02 15.77
N ALA A 75 -25.27 -20.61 17.05
CA ALA A 75 -25.97 -21.31 18.13
C ALA A 75 -27.50 -21.37 17.95
N TYR A 76 -28.06 -20.54 17.07
CA TYR A 76 -29.50 -20.48 16.78
C TYR A 76 -29.90 -21.16 15.48
N ARG A 77 -28.93 -21.69 14.74
CA ARG A 77 -29.21 -22.46 13.53
C ARG A 77 -29.55 -23.90 13.89
N LYS A 78 -30.18 -24.62 12.96
CA LYS A 78 -30.60 -26.01 13.15
C LYS A 78 -29.45 -26.93 13.59
N GLU A 79 -28.25 -26.73 13.04
CA GLU A 79 -27.04 -27.49 13.40
C GLU A 79 -26.49 -27.10 14.78
N GLY A 80 -26.74 -25.86 15.23
CA GLY A 80 -26.26 -25.32 16.48
C GLY A 80 -24.74 -25.13 16.53
N CYS A 81 -24.28 -24.33 17.49
CA CYS A 81 -22.89 -24.29 17.90
C CYS A 81 -22.82 -24.70 19.37
N VAL A 82 -21.65 -25.17 19.81
CA VAL A 82 -21.42 -25.70 21.16
C VAL A 82 -21.81 -24.70 22.25
N LYS A 83 -21.63 -23.39 21.99
CA LYS A 83 -21.95 -22.34 22.96
C LYS A 83 -22.59 -21.15 22.28
N LYS A 84 -23.60 -20.60 22.95
CA LYS A 84 -24.31 -19.38 22.54
C LYS A 84 -23.56 -18.10 22.93
N PHE A 85 -22.89 -18.09 24.08
CA PHE A 85 -22.11 -16.95 24.55
C PHE A 85 -20.68 -17.39 24.83
N LEU A 86 -19.73 -16.56 24.43
CA LEU A 86 -18.31 -16.76 24.70
C LEU A 86 -17.96 -16.20 26.09
N LYS A 87 -16.94 -16.80 26.71
CA LYS A 87 -16.39 -16.30 27.99
C LYS A 87 -15.58 -15.02 27.80
N THR A 88 -14.87 -14.93 26.68
CA THR A 88 -14.06 -13.76 26.29
C THR A 88 -14.93 -12.53 26.17
N ARG A 89 -14.48 -11.42 26.76
CA ARG A 89 -15.20 -10.15 26.73
C ARG A 89 -14.92 -9.40 25.43
N PRO A 90 -15.90 -8.67 24.88
CA PRO A 90 -15.67 -7.82 23.71
C PRO A 90 -14.49 -6.86 23.90
N GLU A 91 -14.33 -6.29 25.10
CA GLU A 91 -13.24 -5.36 25.45
C GLU A 91 -11.86 -6.02 25.29
N GLU A 92 -11.72 -7.28 25.71
CA GLU A 92 -10.47 -8.04 25.61
C GLU A 92 -10.10 -8.28 24.14
N VAL A 93 -11.10 -8.60 23.30
CA VAL A 93 -10.89 -8.80 21.87
C VAL A 93 -10.53 -7.47 21.19
N GLU A 94 -11.25 -6.40 21.50
CA GLU A 94 -10.95 -5.05 20.97
C GLU A 94 -9.52 -4.64 21.30
N SER A 95 -9.10 -4.78 22.56
CA SER A 95 -7.74 -4.43 22.98
C SER A 95 -6.68 -5.31 22.31
N ALA A 96 -6.92 -6.61 22.20
CA ALA A 96 -5.98 -7.52 21.54
C ALA A 96 -5.81 -7.20 20.04
N VAL A 97 -6.92 -6.90 19.34
CA VAL A 97 -6.86 -6.52 17.92
C VAL A 97 -6.20 -5.15 17.76
N GLU A 98 -6.49 -4.18 18.63
CA GLU A 98 -5.82 -2.89 18.61
C GLU A 98 -4.30 -3.04 18.75
N GLN A 99 -3.84 -3.84 19.72
CA GLN A 99 -2.40 -4.07 19.91
C GLN A 99 -1.78 -4.72 18.68
N ALA A 100 -2.41 -5.77 18.14
CA ALA A 100 -1.92 -6.44 16.93
C ALA A 100 -1.87 -5.49 15.71
N MET A 101 -2.83 -4.55 15.60
CA MET A 101 -2.82 -3.53 14.56
C MET A 101 -1.66 -2.54 14.75
N ARG A 102 -1.38 -2.10 16.00
CA ARG A 102 -0.25 -1.22 16.31
C ARG A 102 1.08 -1.89 15.95
N ASP A 103 1.28 -3.12 16.40
CA ASP A 103 2.48 -3.90 16.10
C ASP A 103 2.67 -4.08 14.59
N ARG A 104 1.58 -4.31 13.86
CA ARG A 104 1.62 -4.42 12.40
C ARG A 104 1.98 -3.11 11.72
N ILE A 105 1.45 -1.99 12.18
CA ILE A 105 1.80 -0.66 11.66
C ILE A 105 3.29 -0.39 11.88
N ASP A 106 3.81 -0.67 13.08
CA ASP A 106 5.22 -0.46 13.39
C ASP A 106 6.13 -1.30 12.48
N GLN A 107 5.79 -2.57 12.26
CA GLN A 107 6.51 -3.42 11.30
C GLN A 107 6.49 -2.85 9.87
N LEU A 108 5.35 -2.33 9.42
CA LEU A 108 5.22 -1.75 8.08
C LEU A 108 6.01 -0.44 7.94
N VAL A 109 6.05 0.40 8.98
CA VAL A 109 6.87 1.61 9.01
C VAL A 109 8.35 1.26 8.95
N ILE A 110 8.78 0.26 9.72
CA ILE A 110 10.16 -0.25 9.67
C ILE A 110 10.49 -0.76 8.27
N ALA A 111 9.63 -1.62 7.70
CA ALA A 111 9.82 -2.19 6.37
C ALA A 111 9.87 -1.12 5.27
N LYS A 112 9.02 -0.09 5.37
CA LYS A 112 9.05 1.05 4.45
C LYS A 112 10.36 1.83 4.58
N ARG A 113 10.81 2.13 5.79
CA ARG A 113 12.09 2.82 6.01
C ARG A 113 13.29 2.02 5.50
N SER A 114 13.26 0.70 5.61
CA SER A 114 14.31 -0.15 5.02
C SER A 114 14.24 -0.22 3.49
N ALA A 115 13.04 -0.09 2.90
CA ALA A 115 12.87 -0.05 1.44
C ALA A 115 13.18 1.32 0.83
N ASP A 116 12.93 2.40 1.58
CA ASP A 116 13.29 3.79 1.22
C ASP A 116 14.79 4.07 1.48
N ALA A 117 15.51 3.14 2.14
CA ALA A 117 16.96 3.22 2.19
C ALA A 117 17.49 3.13 0.75
N PRO A 118 18.39 4.04 0.33
CA PRO A 118 18.90 4.02 -1.02
C PRO A 118 19.51 2.66 -1.32
N ASP A 119 18.91 1.96 -2.28
CA ASP A 119 19.47 0.73 -2.82
C ASP A 119 20.83 1.11 -3.44
N ALA A 120 21.90 0.52 -2.91
CA ALA A 120 23.26 0.89 -3.28
C ALA A 120 23.51 0.70 -4.79
N ASP A 121 22.85 -0.29 -5.38
CA ASP A 121 22.91 -0.58 -6.81
C ASP A 121 22.13 0.47 -7.62
N THR A 122 20.91 0.83 -7.20
CA THR A 122 20.13 1.90 -7.85
C THR A 122 20.81 3.28 -7.77
N GLU A 123 21.45 3.61 -6.65
CA GLU A 123 22.22 4.87 -6.52
C GLU A 123 23.51 4.82 -7.34
N ALA A 124 24.19 3.68 -7.43
CA ALA A 124 25.35 3.52 -8.31
C ALA A 124 24.97 3.75 -9.78
N LEU A 125 23.86 3.16 -10.24
CA LEU A 125 23.32 3.37 -11.58
C LEU A 125 22.96 4.84 -11.83
N ARG A 126 22.32 5.52 -10.86
CA ARG A 126 22.02 6.96 -10.96
C ARG A 126 23.29 7.80 -11.11
N VAL A 127 24.33 7.50 -10.33
CA VAL A 127 25.62 8.18 -10.43
C VAL A 127 26.27 7.96 -11.80
N GLU A 128 26.17 6.75 -12.35
CA GLU A 128 26.70 6.42 -13.68
C GLU A 128 25.96 7.16 -14.79
N ILE A 129 24.63 7.23 -14.73
CA ILE A 129 23.82 8.04 -15.65
C ILE A 129 24.21 9.51 -15.59
N ILE A 130 24.41 10.07 -14.38
CA ILE A 130 24.82 11.47 -14.21
C ILE A 130 26.20 11.72 -14.84
N LYS A 131 27.16 10.80 -14.66
CA LYS A 131 28.50 10.90 -15.26
C LYS A 131 28.43 10.90 -16.78
N ILE A 132 27.67 9.98 -17.38
CA ILE A 132 27.48 9.91 -18.83
C ILE A 132 26.85 11.22 -19.35
N ASP A 133 25.82 11.74 -18.67
CA ASP A 133 25.18 13.00 -19.05
C ASP A 133 26.11 14.22 -18.94
N GLU A 134 27.03 14.23 -17.98
CA GLU A 134 28.05 15.27 -17.88
C GLU A 134 29.10 15.17 -18.99
N GLU A 135 29.49 13.97 -19.38
CA GLU A 135 30.45 13.73 -20.45
C GLU A 135 29.87 14.12 -21.81
N ILE A 136 28.63 13.74 -22.10
CA ILE A 136 27.88 14.21 -23.27
C ILE A 136 27.82 15.75 -23.28
N ARG A 137 27.50 16.39 -22.14
CA ARG A 137 27.49 17.86 -22.05
C ARG A 137 28.86 18.49 -22.32
N LYS A 138 29.96 17.88 -21.87
CA LYS A 138 31.32 18.38 -22.16
C LYS A 138 31.68 18.26 -23.64
N LEU A 139 31.33 17.14 -24.27
CA LEU A 139 31.55 16.91 -25.70
C LEU A 139 30.72 17.88 -26.54
N MET A 140 29.45 18.07 -26.20
CA MET A 140 28.56 19.03 -26.87
C MET A 140 29.06 20.48 -26.78
N LYS A 141 29.72 20.87 -25.67
CA LYS A 141 30.34 22.20 -25.55
C LYS A 141 31.53 22.41 -26.49
N LYS A 142 32.25 21.35 -26.86
CA LYS A 142 33.39 21.41 -27.80
C LYS A 142 32.96 21.42 -29.27
N LEU A 143 31.68 21.18 -29.55
CA LEU A 143 31.14 21.09 -30.90
C LEU A 143 31.24 22.41 -31.68
N GLY A 144 31.18 23.56 -30.99
CA GLY A 144 31.22 24.89 -31.62
C GLY A 144 32.55 25.24 -32.28
N ASP A 145 33.65 24.60 -31.85
CA ASP A 145 35.01 24.87 -32.32
C ASP A 145 35.61 23.68 -33.10
N ALA A 146 34.82 22.65 -33.40
CA ALA A 146 35.32 21.41 -33.99
C ALA A 146 35.44 21.50 -35.53
N ASP A 147 36.53 20.97 -36.08
CA ASP A 147 36.66 20.72 -37.52
C ASP A 147 35.82 19.50 -37.96
N THR A 148 35.70 19.27 -39.27
CA THR A 148 34.84 18.22 -39.83
C THR A 148 35.21 16.82 -39.35
N VAL A 149 36.50 16.56 -39.13
CA VAL A 149 36.99 15.26 -38.67
C VAL A 149 36.68 15.08 -37.18
N LEU A 150 36.97 16.09 -36.36
CA LEU A 150 36.68 16.11 -34.94
C LEU A 150 35.17 16.04 -34.67
N PHE A 151 34.34 16.63 -35.52
CA PHE A 151 32.89 16.56 -35.46
C PHE A 151 32.38 15.12 -35.60
N GLU A 152 32.86 14.38 -36.60
CA GLU A 152 32.51 12.95 -36.77
C GLU A 152 32.92 12.12 -35.54
N TYR A 153 34.12 12.34 -34.99
CA TYR A 153 34.57 11.65 -33.78
C TYR A 153 33.70 11.97 -32.56
N ILE A 154 33.33 13.24 -32.36
CA ILE A 154 32.44 13.63 -31.26
C ILE A 154 31.06 12.99 -31.44
N GLN A 155 30.51 12.98 -32.64
CA GLN A 155 29.18 12.45 -32.91
C GLN A 155 29.12 10.92 -32.68
N ASN A 156 30.14 10.18 -33.11
CA ASN A 156 30.25 8.74 -32.82
C ASN A 156 30.34 8.47 -31.32
N THR A 157 31.17 9.23 -30.60
CA THR A 157 31.35 9.07 -29.14
C THR A 157 30.06 9.38 -28.37
N VAL A 158 29.30 10.40 -28.78
CA VAL A 158 28.01 10.75 -28.15
C VAL A 158 26.98 9.63 -28.38
N ASN A 159 26.94 9.01 -29.56
CA ASN A 159 26.05 7.89 -29.84
C ASN A 159 26.38 6.66 -28.97
N GLU A 160 27.67 6.30 -28.85
CA GLU A 160 28.10 5.19 -27.98
C GLU A 160 27.71 5.43 -26.52
N LEU A 161 27.95 6.64 -25.99
CA LEU A 161 27.56 7.03 -24.64
C LEU A 161 26.03 7.01 -24.46
N HIS A 162 25.27 7.37 -25.50
CA HIS A 162 23.81 7.33 -25.47
C HIS A 162 23.27 5.90 -25.44
N GLU A 163 23.87 4.99 -26.21
CA GLU A 163 23.54 3.56 -26.21
C GLU A 163 23.89 2.90 -24.88
N GLN A 164 25.05 3.22 -24.31
CA GLN A 164 25.45 2.75 -22.98
C GLN A 164 24.44 3.20 -21.92
N LYS A 165 24.03 4.48 -21.94
CA LYS A 165 22.99 4.99 -21.04
C LYS A 165 21.64 4.28 -21.22
N ALA A 166 21.25 3.95 -22.46
CA ALA A 166 20.00 3.26 -22.73
C ALA A 166 19.98 1.79 -22.28
N ALA A 167 21.16 1.20 -22.07
CA ALA A 167 21.33 -0.18 -21.60
C ALA A 167 21.41 -0.32 -20.07
N LEU A 168 21.60 0.79 -19.35
CA LEU A 168 21.54 0.90 -17.87
C LEU A 168 20.10 1.12 -17.39
#